data_AF-A0AAW3TRW7-F1
#
_entry.id   AF-A0AAW3TRW7-F1
#
_cell.length_a   1.000
_cell.length_b   1.000
_cell.length_c   1.000
_cell.angle_alpha   90.00
_cell.angle_beta   90.00
_cell.angle_gamma   90.00
#
_symmetry.space_group_name_H-M   'P 1'
#
loop_
_entity.id
_entity.type
_entity.pdbx_description
1 polymer ?
#
loop_
_entity_poly.entity_id
_entity_poly.type
_entity_poly.pdbx_seq_one_letter_code
_entity_poly.pdbx_strand_id
1 'polypeptide(L)'
;MRAGTATPRGGTPDPRAALAKVIEAGPDSYAALSRMIGRPAGYLRRFVVDGVPLALRQDEHRRLAEFFGLPERALGIRDLWAHAS
;
A
#
# COMPACT_ATOMS: atom_id res chain seq x y z
N MET A 1 -34.70 -10.79 0.66
CA MET A 1 -33.40 -10.92 -0.03
C MET A 1 -32.41 -10.00 0.67
N ARG A 2 -31.44 -10.55 1.43
CA ARG A 2 -30.40 -9.76 2.10
C ARG A 2 -29.05 -10.28 1.62
N ALA A 3 -28.21 -9.33 1.21
CA ALA A 3 -26.90 -9.53 0.62
C ALA A 3 -26.06 -10.51 1.44
N GLY A 4 -25.42 -11.45 0.75
CA GLY A 4 -24.52 -12.44 1.34
C GLY A 4 -23.37 -11.73 2.06
N THR A 5 -23.24 -12.01 3.35
CA THR A 5 -22.07 -11.73 4.16
C THR A 5 -20.93 -12.62 3.68
N ALA A 6 -20.12 -12.14 2.75
CA ALA A 6 -18.81 -12.71 2.53
C ALA A 6 -17.89 -12.23 3.66
N THR A 7 -17.85 -12.98 4.76
CA THR A 7 -16.72 -12.91 5.70
C THR A 7 -15.43 -13.16 4.90
N PRO A 8 -14.42 -12.26 4.93
CA PRO A 8 -13.15 -12.58 4.32
C PRO A 8 -12.52 -13.72 5.13
N ARG A 9 -12.58 -14.94 4.58
CA ARG A 9 -11.86 -16.10 5.07
C ARG A 9 -10.36 -15.80 4.96
N GLY A 10 -9.71 -15.40 6.06
CA GLY A 10 -8.25 -15.35 6.21
C GLY A 10 -7.47 -14.87 4.97
N GLY A 11 -7.92 -13.78 4.34
CA GLY A 11 -7.41 -13.31 3.06
C GLY A 11 -6.05 -12.63 3.19
N THR A 12 -5.21 -12.77 2.17
CA THR A 12 -3.92 -12.07 2.01
C THR A 12 -4.04 -10.60 2.46
N PRO A 13 -3.14 -10.08 3.31
CA PRO A 13 -3.24 -8.71 3.82
C PRO A 13 -3.34 -7.69 2.67
N ASP A 14 -4.34 -6.79 2.73
CA ASP A 14 -4.47 -5.71 1.74
C ASP A 14 -3.25 -4.78 1.84
N PRO A 15 -2.48 -4.60 0.76
CA PRO A 15 -1.33 -3.69 0.75
C PRO A 15 -1.69 -2.26 1.15
N ARG A 16 -2.90 -1.79 0.84
CA ARG A 16 -3.36 -0.46 1.21
C ARG A 16 -3.52 -0.34 2.72
N ALA A 17 -4.13 -1.35 3.33
CA ALA A 17 -4.30 -1.40 4.78
C ALA A 17 -2.95 -1.56 5.51
N ALA A 18 -2.04 -2.37 4.97
CA ALA A 18 -0.69 -2.53 5.51
C ALA A 18 0.10 -1.21 5.44
N LEU A 19 0.09 -0.54 4.29
CA LEU A 19 0.75 0.74 4.11
C LEU A 19 0.13 1.83 4.99
N ALA A 20 -1.20 1.91 5.06
CA ALA A 20 -1.90 2.86 5.95
C ALA A 20 -1.47 2.66 7.40
N LYS A 21 -1.46 1.41 7.88
CA LYS A 21 -1.08 1.09 9.26
C LYS A 21 0.36 1.51 9.58
N VAL A 22 1.30 1.31 8.67
CA VAL A 22 2.71 1.70 8.87
C VAL A 22 2.85 3.22 8.89
N ILE A 23 2.15 3.92 7.99
CA ILE A 23 2.17 5.38 7.91
C ILE A 23 1.53 6.01 9.15
N GLU A 24 0.37 5.53 9.58
CA GLU A 24 -0.37 6.03 10.75
C GLU A 24 0.36 5.74 12.07
N ALA A 25 1.22 4.71 12.12
CA ALA A 25 2.08 4.43 13.26
C ALA A 25 3.35 5.30 13.30
N GLY A 26 3.67 5.98 12.20
CA GLY A 26 4.86 6.81 12.04
C GLY A 26 4.57 8.31 12.05
N PRO A 27 5.62 9.15 12.05
CA PRO A 27 5.48 10.60 11.95
C PRO A 27 5.26 11.09 10.51
N ASP A 28 5.48 10.23 9.51
CA ASP A 28 5.49 10.62 8.11
C ASP A 28 4.10 10.73 7.50
N SER A 29 3.91 11.76 6.66
CA SER A 29 2.67 11.93 5.92
C SER A 29 2.70 11.23 4.56
N TYR A 30 1.53 10.88 4.03
CA TYR A 30 1.38 10.41 2.63
C TYR A 30 2.07 11.33 1.62
N ALA A 31 2.04 12.65 1.86
CA ALA A 31 2.67 13.64 0.98
C ALA A 31 4.19 13.57 1.00
N ALA A 32 4.80 13.42 2.17
CA ALA A 32 6.25 13.28 2.31
C ALA A 32 6.73 11.99 1.62
N LEU A 33 6.07 10.88 1.90
CA LEU A 33 6.40 9.57 1.31
C LEU A 33 6.17 9.53 -0.20
N SER A 34 5.12 10.20 -0.70
CA SER A 34 4.90 10.31 -2.15
C SER A 34 6.06 11.05 -2.82
N ARG A 35 6.54 12.15 -2.24
CA ARG A 35 7.70 12.89 -2.76
C ARG A 35 8.98 12.06 -2.69
N MET A 36 9.18 11.30 -1.61
CA MET A 36 10.32 10.42 -1.42
C MET A 36 10.45 9.39 -2.57
N ILE A 37 9.34 8.84 -3.04
CA ILE A 37 9.35 7.91 -4.19
C ILE A 37 9.31 8.61 -5.56
N GLY A 38 9.45 9.94 -5.62
CA GLY A 38 9.44 10.72 -6.86
C GLY A 38 8.05 10.91 -7.46
N ARG A 39 7.00 10.92 -6.64
CA ARG A 39 5.60 11.06 -7.06
C ARG A 39 4.94 12.34 -6.54
N PRO A 40 3.85 12.82 -7.18
CA PRO A 40 3.07 13.94 -6.67
C PRO A 40 2.55 13.67 -5.25
N ALA A 41 2.44 14.70 -4.41
CA ALA A 41 2.11 14.57 -2.99
C ALA A 41 0.81 13.80 -2.67
N GLY A 42 -0.18 13.79 -3.57
CA GLY A 42 -1.44 13.06 -3.38
C GLY A 42 -1.38 11.57 -3.73
N TYR A 43 -0.27 11.08 -4.28
CA TYR A 43 -0.19 9.77 -4.92
C TYR A 43 -0.49 8.60 -3.97
N LEU A 44 0.19 8.52 -2.82
CA LEU A 44 -0.03 7.43 -1.87
C LEU A 44 -1.39 7.53 -1.15
N ARG A 45 -1.87 8.74 -0.88
CA ARG A 45 -3.24 8.93 -0.35
C ARG A 45 -4.26 8.38 -1.33
N ARG A 46 -4.12 8.67 -2.63
CA ARG A 46 -5.01 8.17 -3.67
C ARG A 46 -4.95 6.64 -3.81
N PHE A 47 -3.75 6.08 -3.71
CA PHE A 47 -3.56 4.62 -3.69
C PHE A 47 -4.33 3.97 -2.53
N VAL A 48 -4.21 4.51 -1.31
CA VAL A 48 -4.83 3.96 -0.10
C VAL A 48 -6.34 4.24 -0.01
N VAL A 49 -6.75 5.48 -0.24
CA VAL A 49 -8.14 5.95 -0.04
C VAL A 49 -9.00 5.69 -1.26
N ASP A 50 -8.52 6.11 -2.44
CA ASP A 50 -9.29 6.05 -3.68
C ASP A 50 -9.03 4.75 -4.46
N GLY A 51 -8.12 3.91 -3.96
CA GLY A 51 -7.77 2.62 -4.54
C GLY A 51 -7.00 2.69 -5.85
N VAL A 52 -6.57 3.90 -6.27
CA VAL A 52 -5.96 4.13 -7.60
C VAL A 52 -4.59 4.83 -7.51
N PRO A 53 -3.53 4.28 -8.15
CA PRO A 53 -3.54 3.12 -9.05
C PRO A 53 -3.85 1.80 -8.34
N LEU A 54 -4.20 0.75 -9.10
CA LEU A 54 -4.54 -0.55 -8.51
C LEU A 54 -3.35 -1.17 -7.75
N ALA A 55 -2.13 -0.84 -8.17
CA ALA A 55 -0.86 -1.33 -7.67
C ALA A 55 0.21 -0.23 -7.71
N LEU A 56 1.17 -0.28 -6.77
CA LEU A 56 2.42 0.47 -6.88
C LEU A 56 3.44 -0.30 -7.73
N ARG A 57 4.40 0.42 -8.31
CA ARG A 57 5.50 -0.17 -9.07
C ARG A 57 6.51 -0.81 -8.12
N GLN A 58 7.27 -1.77 -8.63
CA GLN A 58 8.28 -2.49 -7.86
C GLN A 58 9.36 -1.57 -7.26
N ASP A 59 9.78 -0.53 -7.99
CA ASP A 59 10.77 0.45 -7.52
C ASP A 59 10.24 1.34 -6.38
N GLU A 60 8.97 1.71 -6.43
CA GLU A 60 8.29 2.45 -5.35
C GLU A 60 8.18 1.59 -4.10
N HIS A 61 7.84 0.31 -4.26
CA HIS A 61 7.75 -0.63 -3.17
C HIS A 61 9.10 -0.84 -2.48
N ARG A 62 10.18 -1.06 -3.25
CA ARG A 62 11.53 -1.19 -2.70
C ARG A 62 11.92 0.03 -1.86
N ARG A 63 11.70 1.24 -2.38
CA ARG A 63 12.01 2.48 -1.67
C ARG A 63 11.22 2.64 -0.38
N LEU A 64 9.94 2.26 -0.37
CA LEU A 64 9.11 2.30 0.84
C LEU A 64 9.59 1.26 1.87
N ALA A 65 9.92 0.05 1.44
CA ALA A 65 10.44 -0.99 2.32
C ALA A 65 11.78 -0.57 2.96
N GLU A 66 12.70 -0.02 2.16
CA GLU A 66 13.97 0.53 2.63
C GLU A 66 13.77 1.69 3.62
N PHE A 67 12.85 2.62 3.31
CA PHE A 67 12.55 3.76 4.19
C PHE A 67 12.04 3.32 5.56
N PHE A 68 11.12 2.35 5.60
CA PHE A 68 10.57 1.85 6.87
C PHE A 68 11.46 0.82 7.57
N GLY A 69 12.60 0.43 6.98
CA GLY A 69 13.44 -0.65 7.50
C GLY A 69 12.72 -2.00 7.55
N LEU A 70 11.71 -2.18 6.70
CA LEU A 70 10.87 -3.37 6.66
C LEU A 70 11.36 -4.33 5.57
N PRO A 71 11.33 -5.66 5.79
CA PRO A 71 11.49 -6.58 4.69
C PRO A 71 10.37 -6.33 3.68
N GLU A 72 10.64 -6.49 2.38
CA GLU A 72 9.63 -6.30 1.32
C GLU A 72 8.31 -7.05 1.61
N ARG A 73 8.37 -8.13 2.40
CA ARG A 73 7.24 -8.97 2.80
C ARG A 73 6.30 -8.39 3.85
N ALA A 74 6.77 -7.39 4.61
CA ALA A 74 6.02 -6.82 5.72
C ALA A 74 5.03 -5.71 5.31
N LEU A 75 5.20 -5.10 4.12
CA LEU A 75 4.23 -4.15 3.56
C LEU A 75 3.00 -4.82 2.94
N GLY A 76 2.80 -6.13 3.19
CA GLY A 76 1.66 -6.92 2.70
C GLY A 76 1.98 -7.57 1.36
N ILE A 77 2.56 -8.77 1.37
CA ILE A 77 2.85 -9.52 0.13
C ILE A 77 1.69 -10.47 -0.18
N ARG A 78 1.13 -10.36 -1.41
CA ARG A 78 1.67 -11.18 -2.52
C ARG A 78 1.20 -10.78 -3.93
N ASP A 79 -0.03 -10.30 -4.13
CA ASP A 79 -0.61 -10.30 -5.50
C ASP A 79 -1.12 -8.94 -6.01
N LEU A 80 -1.12 -7.89 -5.19
CA LEU A 80 -1.62 -6.56 -5.58
C LEU A 80 -0.51 -5.58 -5.96
N TRP A 81 0.77 -5.97 -5.88
CA TRP A 81 1.90 -5.16 -6.33
C TRP A 81 2.36 -5.59 -7.73
N ALA A 82 1.41 -5.53 -8.67
CA ALA A 82 1.60 -5.62 -10.11
C ALA A 82 2.42 -6.81 -10.65
N HIS A 83 1.73 -7.86 -11.07
CA HIS A 83 2.04 -8.54 -12.35
C HIS A 83 1.54 -7.70 -13.53
N ALA A 84 1.90 -6.42 -13.58
CA ALA A 84 1.81 -5.66 -14.82
C ALA A 84 3.03 -6.05 -15.65
N SER A 85 2.83 -7.06 -16.49
CA SER A 85 3.73 -7.46 -17.57
C SER A 85 4.18 -6.27 -18.41
#